data_AF-A0A966CFV2-F1
#
_entry.id   AF-A0A966CFV2-F1
#
_cell.length_a   1.000
_cell.length_b   1.000
_cell.length_c   1.000
_cell.angle_alpha   90.00
_cell.angle_beta   90.00
_cell.angle_gamma   90.00
#
_symmetry.space_group_name_H-M   'P 1'
#
loop_
_entity.id
_entity.type
_entity.pdbx_description
1 polymer ?
#
loop_
_entity_poly.entity_id
_entity_poly.type
_entity_poly.pdbx_seq_one_letter_code
_entity_poly.pdbx_strand_id
1 'polypeptide(L)'
;TAFDGLQVGILLGSFAAVLILFSVPVTLLGMISPFAIRLSMDDARRAGNVSGDVYAISTLGSFVGTYLSVLVLIPTIGTTKTFLVFSVALLCVALAGLGISGGRKAVLAYLLMVVLLAGVALVGGRGGIKKTSGQIFETESAYNYIQVLEVNGYRYLRLNEGQGVHSVYHPDTLDYGGPWQQFLVGPFFYPDRAPADVRRIAILGLAAGTTARQATAVFPNVVIDGFEIDSAIVEVGREYFGMNLPNLNVIVQDGRWGLANSREKYDSIAVDAYRPPYIPWHMTTQEFFQIAANHLTEQGVLVINVGRAPGDRRLIDGLATTIGTIFPSVYVMDIPGTFNAMIYATLQSTDATNLDHNLLALSTRADAPPLLLKSMSLAWENLQPAPQRTTVFTDDLAPIEWITNNMILNFVLHGEIETLQ
;
A
#
# COMPACT_ATOMS: atom_id res chain seq x y z
N THR A 1 -6.96 -12.10 -13.36
CA THR A 1 -7.35 -12.79 -12.12
C THR A 1 -6.15 -12.84 -11.18
N ALA A 2 -6.27 -12.22 -10.01
CA ALA A 2 -5.16 -11.97 -9.07
C ALA A 2 -4.61 -13.25 -8.38
N PHE A 3 -5.22 -14.40 -8.63
CA PHE A 3 -4.88 -15.66 -7.98
C PHE A 3 -4.70 -16.86 -8.92
N ASP A 4 -4.86 -16.70 -10.25
CA ASP A 4 -4.80 -17.80 -11.23
C ASP A 4 -3.38 -18.37 -11.46
N GLY A 5 -2.38 -17.92 -10.70
CA GLY A 5 -1.00 -18.34 -10.91
C GLY A 5 -0.11 -18.29 -9.68
N LEU A 6 -0.67 -18.31 -8.47
CA LEU A 6 0.14 -18.46 -7.25
C LEU A 6 0.60 -19.91 -7.13
N GLN A 7 1.58 -20.26 -7.97
CA GLN A 7 2.33 -21.49 -7.84
C GLN A 7 3.05 -21.43 -6.49
N VAL A 8 2.56 -22.17 -5.49
CA VAL A 8 3.26 -22.38 -4.21
C VAL A 8 4.72 -22.77 -4.45
N GLY A 9 5.00 -23.45 -5.57
CA GLY A 9 6.35 -23.73 -6.06
C GLY A 9 7.20 -22.49 -6.37
N ILE A 10 6.64 -21.40 -6.91
CA ILE A 10 7.36 -20.12 -7.09
C ILE A 10 7.67 -19.50 -5.74
N LEU A 11 6.73 -19.52 -4.79
CA LEU A 11 6.96 -18.93 -3.46
C LEU A 11 8.04 -19.70 -2.69
N LEU A 12 7.91 -21.03 -2.61
CA LEU A 12 8.92 -21.90 -1.98
C LEU A 12 10.26 -21.87 -2.73
N GLY A 13 10.23 -21.86 -4.07
CA GLY A 13 11.40 -21.76 -4.91
C GLY A 13 12.13 -20.43 -4.74
N SER A 14 11.40 -19.32 -4.69
CA SER A 14 11.96 -17.99 -4.44
C SER A 14 12.53 -17.89 -3.03
N PHE A 15 11.81 -18.41 -2.02
CA PHE A 15 12.31 -18.46 -0.65
C PHE A 15 13.61 -19.27 -0.55
N ALA A 16 13.65 -20.48 -1.12
CA ALA A 16 14.84 -21.31 -1.14
C ALA A 16 15.99 -20.66 -1.92
N ALA A 17 15.71 -20.04 -3.07
CA ALA A 17 16.71 -19.34 -3.87
C ALA A 17 17.32 -18.15 -3.10
N VAL A 18 16.48 -17.33 -2.45
CA VAL A 18 16.94 -16.23 -1.59
C VAL A 18 17.75 -16.77 -0.41
N LEU A 19 17.27 -17.80 0.27
CA LEU A 19 17.99 -18.40 1.40
C LEU A 19 19.38 -18.90 0.96
N ILE A 20 19.47 -19.64 -0.14
CA ILE A 20 20.74 -20.15 -0.67
C ILE A 20 21.65 -18.99 -1.08
N LEU A 21 21.12 -18.01 -1.82
CA LEU A 21 21.87 -16.86 -2.33
C LEU A 21 22.47 -16.01 -1.19
N PHE A 22 21.69 -15.76 -0.12
CA PHE A 22 22.12 -14.91 0.99
C PHE A 22 22.84 -15.67 2.12
N SER A 23 22.61 -16.98 2.28
CA SER A 23 23.21 -17.76 3.39
C SER A 23 24.74 -17.70 3.38
N VAL A 24 25.37 -17.91 2.23
CA VAL A 24 26.84 -17.94 2.13
C VAL A 24 27.45 -16.55 2.38
N PRO A 25 27.06 -15.47 1.67
CA PRO A 25 27.63 -14.14 1.91
C PRO A 25 27.40 -13.63 3.34
N VAL A 26 26.20 -13.83 3.89
CA VAL A 26 25.87 -13.35 5.25
C VAL A 26 26.64 -14.13 6.31
N THR A 27 26.80 -15.46 6.14
CA THR A 27 27.63 -16.27 7.05
C THR A 27 29.08 -15.81 7.02
N LEU A 28 29.65 -15.59 5.83
CA LEU A 28 31.03 -15.11 5.69
C LEU A 28 31.21 -13.71 6.31
N LEU A 29 30.23 -12.81 6.16
CA LEU A 29 30.27 -11.48 6.78
C LEU A 29 30.17 -11.59 8.32
N GLY A 30 29.31 -12.47 8.83
CA GLY A 30 29.16 -12.72 10.27
C GLY A 30 30.40 -13.36 10.92
N MET A 31 31.22 -14.06 10.13
CA MET A 31 32.48 -14.64 10.60
C MET A 31 33.59 -13.61 10.83
N ILE A 32 33.46 -12.36 10.35
CA ILE A 32 34.50 -11.34 10.50
C ILE A 32 34.85 -11.10 11.97
N SER A 33 33.87 -10.92 12.85
CA SER A 33 34.11 -10.60 14.27
C SER A 33 34.78 -11.77 15.03
N PRO A 34 34.31 -13.04 14.93
CA PRO A 34 35.02 -14.17 15.53
C PRO A 34 36.46 -14.35 15.05
N PHE A 35 36.73 -14.15 13.75
CA PHE A 35 38.09 -14.24 13.21
C PHE A 35 38.97 -13.08 13.70
N ALA A 36 38.44 -11.85 13.74
CA ALA A 36 39.16 -10.69 14.27
C ALA A 36 39.55 -10.88 15.74
N ILE A 37 38.63 -11.40 16.57
CA ILE A 37 38.91 -11.73 17.97
C ILE A 37 40.01 -12.79 18.05
N ARG A 38 39.90 -13.88 17.29
CA ARG A 38 40.88 -14.96 17.31
C ARG A 38 42.28 -14.50 16.88
N LEU A 39 42.37 -13.63 15.87
CA LEU A 39 43.64 -13.07 15.39
C LEU A 39 44.23 -12.02 16.33
N SER A 40 43.42 -11.42 17.20
CA SER A 40 43.86 -10.40 18.16
C SER A 40 44.13 -10.97 19.57
N MET A 41 43.91 -12.27 19.76
CA MET A 41 44.13 -12.97 21.04
C MET A 41 45.55 -13.54 21.11
N ASP A 42 46.50 -12.72 21.59
CA ASP A 42 47.88 -13.15 21.87
C ASP A 42 48.10 -13.61 23.33
N ASP A 43 47.25 -13.20 24.29
CA ASP A 43 47.33 -13.59 25.72
C ASP A 43 45.92 -13.78 26.31
N ALA A 44 45.67 -14.92 26.94
CA ALA A 44 44.39 -15.28 27.56
C ALA A 44 43.91 -14.28 28.63
N ARG A 45 44.82 -13.51 29.24
CA ARG A 45 44.50 -12.49 30.25
C ARG A 45 43.90 -11.20 29.67
N ARG A 46 44.10 -10.91 28.38
CA ARG A 46 43.53 -9.73 27.68
C ARG A 46 42.35 -10.09 26.78
N ALA A 47 42.01 -11.37 26.70
CA ALA A 47 40.94 -11.90 25.85
C ALA A 47 39.58 -11.21 26.11
N GLY A 48 39.27 -10.91 27.38
CA GLY A 48 38.02 -10.23 27.75
C GLY A 48 37.91 -8.81 27.17
N ASN A 49 38.97 -8.00 27.30
CA ASN A 49 38.97 -6.60 26.85
C ASN A 49 38.98 -6.51 25.32
N VAL A 50 39.81 -7.32 24.65
CA VAL A 50 39.89 -7.34 23.17
C VAL A 50 38.57 -7.81 22.56
N SER A 51 37.95 -8.85 23.14
CA SER A 51 36.62 -9.29 22.73
C SER A 51 35.59 -8.17 22.94
N GLY A 52 35.59 -7.52 24.10
CA GLY A 52 34.69 -6.40 24.41
C GLY A 52 34.81 -5.24 23.41
N ASP A 53 36.02 -4.82 23.07
CA ASP A 53 36.27 -3.72 22.12
C ASP A 53 35.77 -4.07 20.70
N VAL A 54 36.05 -5.28 20.22
CA VAL A 54 35.58 -5.74 18.91
C VAL A 54 34.05 -5.81 18.87
N TYR A 55 33.41 -6.32 19.93
CA TYR A 55 31.95 -6.35 20.03
C TYR A 55 31.35 -4.94 20.10
N ALA A 56 31.96 -4.01 20.83
CA ALA A 56 31.49 -2.63 20.91
C ALA A 56 31.53 -1.93 19.55
N ILE A 57 32.64 -2.07 18.81
CA ILE A 57 32.78 -1.52 17.45
C ILE A 57 31.77 -2.18 16.51
N SER A 58 31.60 -3.49 16.57
CA SER A 58 30.64 -4.21 15.73
C SER A 58 29.21 -3.76 16.00
N THR A 59 28.85 -3.53 17.26
CA THR A 59 27.50 -3.07 17.65
C THR A 59 27.24 -1.66 17.16
N LEU A 60 28.20 -0.74 17.37
CA LEU A 60 28.09 0.63 16.88
C LEU A 60 28.02 0.68 15.34
N GLY A 61 28.85 -0.11 14.66
CA GLY A 61 28.85 -0.23 13.21
C GLY A 61 27.54 -0.76 12.66
N SER A 62 26.98 -1.81 13.27
CA SER A 62 25.67 -2.37 12.89
C SER A 62 24.53 -1.37 13.12
N PHE A 63 24.56 -0.63 14.23
CA PHE A 63 23.60 0.44 14.50
C PHE A 63 23.68 1.51 13.41
N VAL A 64 24.86 2.10 13.18
CA VAL A 64 25.06 3.14 12.16
C VAL A 64 24.69 2.62 10.77
N GLY A 65 25.13 1.42 10.40
CA GLY A 65 24.83 0.81 9.11
C GLY A 65 23.34 0.60 8.90
N THR A 66 22.60 0.15 9.92
CA THR A 66 21.15 -0.06 9.84
C THR A 66 20.41 1.26 9.63
N TYR A 67 20.69 2.28 10.46
CA TYR A 67 20.02 3.58 10.35
C TYR A 67 20.41 4.33 9.08
N LEU A 68 21.69 4.30 8.70
CA LEU A 68 22.17 4.93 7.46
C LEU A 68 21.51 4.30 6.24
N SER A 69 21.36 2.97 6.22
CA SER A 69 20.69 2.27 5.13
C SER A 69 19.22 2.64 5.04
N VAL A 70 18.49 2.50 6.16
CA VAL A 70 17.02 2.59 6.18
C VAL A 70 16.52 4.04 6.12
N LEU A 71 17.17 4.98 6.82
CA LEU A 71 16.69 6.36 6.92
C LEU A 71 17.29 7.31 5.89
N VAL A 72 18.43 6.96 5.29
CA VAL A 72 19.15 7.88 4.38
C VAL A 72 19.32 7.28 3.00
N LEU A 73 20.02 6.14 2.87
CA LEU A 73 20.41 5.64 1.55
C LEU A 73 19.21 5.10 0.75
N ILE A 74 18.38 4.22 1.33
CA ILE A 74 17.23 3.65 0.62
C ILE A 74 16.26 4.77 0.18
N PRO A 75 15.85 5.72 1.03
CA PRO A 75 14.96 6.80 0.62
C PRO A 75 15.54 7.77 -0.42
N THR A 76 16.86 7.98 -0.47
CA THR A 76 17.48 8.99 -1.35
C THR A 76 17.99 8.46 -2.67
N ILE A 77 18.57 7.25 -2.68
CA ILE A 77 19.21 6.67 -3.86
C ILE A 77 18.58 5.33 -4.30
N GLY A 78 17.58 4.84 -3.57
CA GLY A 78 16.89 3.58 -3.86
C GLY A 78 17.65 2.35 -3.37
N THR A 79 16.99 1.19 -3.46
CA THR A 79 17.49 -0.07 -2.89
C THR A 79 18.72 -0.56 -3.64
N THR A 80 18.68 -0.59 -4.97
CA THR A 80 19.76 -1.11 -5.81
C THR A 80 21.07 -0.33 -5.61
N LYS A 81 21.01 1.01 -5.59
CA LYS A 81 22.22 1.83 -5.41
C LYS A 81 22.76 1.71 -3.98
N THR A 82 21.89 1.56 -2.99
CA THR A 82 22.30 1.30 -1.60
C THR A 82 23.12 0.02 -1.50
N PHE A 83 22.65 -1.09 -2.09
CA PHE A 83 23.42 -2.34 -2.16
C PHE A 83 24.76 -2.15 -2.86
N LEU A 84 24.80 -1.40 -3.96
CA LEU A 84 26.04 -1.14 -4.69
C LEU A 84 27.03 -0.34 -3.85
N VAL A 85 26.57 0.69 -3.14
CA VAL A 85 27.42 1.50 -2.24
C VAL A 85 28.07 0.64 -1.16
N PHE A 86 27.29 -0.19 -0.44
CA PHE A 86 27.86 -1.07 0.59
C PHE A 86 28.76 -2.15 0.00
N SER A 87 28.39 -2.72 -1.16
CA SER A 87 29.20 -3.72 -1.85
C SER A 87 30.57 -3.15 -2.25
N VAL A 88 30.59 -1.94 -2.79
CA VAL A 88 31.84 -1.24 -3.15
C VAL A 88 32.66 -0.90 -1.91
N ALA A 89 32.01 -0.41 -0.84
CA ALA A 89 32.70 -0.11 0.42
C ALA A 89 33.38 -1.35 1.02
N LEU A 90 32.66 -2.47 1.14
CA LEU A 90 33.20 -3.74 1.62
C LEU A 90 34.32 -4.26 0.72
N LEU A 91 34.16 -4.13 -0.60
CA LEU A 91 35.19 -4.52 -1.56
C LEU A 91 36.47 -3.67 -1.40
N CYS A 92 36.36 -2.36 -1.23
CA CYS A 92 37.51 -1.49 -0.99
C CYS A 92 38.26 -1.89 0.28
N VAL A 93 37.54 -2.19 1.37
CA VAL A 93 38.15 -2.68 2.62
C VAL A 93 38.87 -4.01 2.41
N ALA A 94 38.23 -4.96 1.71
CA ALA A 94 38.83 -6.27 1.42
C ALA A 94 40.10 -6.16 0.56
N LEU A 95 40.06 -5.36 -0.51
CA LEU A 95 41.22 -5.15 -1.40
C LEU A 95 42.37 -4.43 -0.67
N ALA A 96 42.07 -3.45 0.19
CA ALA A 96 43.07 -2.78 1.01
C ALA A 96 43.76 -3.77 1.97
N GLY A 97 42.98 -4.59 2.69
CA GLY A 97 43.50 -5.62 3.59
C GLY A 97 44.37 -6.66 2.87
N LEU A 98 43.92 -7.13 1.70
CA LEU A 98 44.70 -8.02 0.83
C LEU A 98 45.99 -7.38 0.32
N GLY A 99 45.97 -6.08 0.02
CA GLY A 99 47.16 -5.34 -0.41
C GLY A 99 48.22 -5.24 0.67
N ILE A 100 47.80 -5.02 1.92
CA ILE A 100 48.68 -4.94 3.09
C ILE A 100 49.29 -6.32 3.41
N SER A 101 48.52 -7.40 3.31
CA SER A 101 48.95 -8.73 3.76
C SER A 101 49.56 -9.62 2.66
N GLY A 102 49.01 -9.60 1.44
CA GLY A 102 49.36 -10.51 0.34
C GLY A 102 50.05 -9.84 -0.86
N GLY A 103 50.21 -8.52 -0.85
CA GLY A 103 50.89 -7.74 -1.88
C GLY A 103 50.09 -7.59 -3.20
N ARG A 104 50.69 -6.89 -4.18
CA ARG A 104 50.00 -6.43 -5.40
C ARG A 104 49.44 -7.55 -6.29
N LYS A 105 50.07 -8.73 -6.29
CA LYS A 105 49.61 -9.88 -7.12
C LYS A 105 48.30 -10.47 -6.62
N ALA A 106 48.13 -10.57 -5.29
CA ALA A 106 46.88 -11.04 -4.70
C ALA A 106 45.73 -10.07 -5.02
N VAL A 107 45.98 -8.77 -4.85
CA VAL A 107 45.01 -7.72 -5.19
C VAL A 107 44.57 -7.80 -6.65
N LEU A 108 45.51 -7.95 -7.59
CA LEU A 108 45.22 -7.98 -9.03
C LEU A 108 44.34 -9.18 -9.43
N ALA A 109 44.53 -10.35 -8.80
CA ALA A 109 43.74 -11.55 -9.06
C ALA A 109 42.26 -11.35 -8.68
N TYR A 110 41.99 -10.69 -7.55
CA TYR A 110 40.62 -10.39 -7.11
C TYR A 110 40.03 -9.17 -7.81
N LEU A 111 40.83 -8.21 -8.25
CA LEU A 111 40.39 -7.08 -9.08
C LEU A 111 39.82 -7.56 -10.43
N LEU A 112 40.41 -8.61 -11.02
CA LEU A 112 39.88 -9.21 -12.25
C LEU A 112 38.45 -9.74 -12.05
N MET A 113 38.17 -10.37 -10.90
CA MET A 113 36.83 -10.84 -10.55
C MET A 113 35.83 -9.69 -10.43
N VAL A 114 36.24 -8.56 -9.83
CA VAL A 114 35.42 -7.34 -9.75
C VAL A 114 35.09 -6.80 -11.13
N VAL A 115 36.09 -6.71 -12.02
CA VAL A 115 35.89 -6.24 -13.40
C VAL A 115 34.95 -7.18 -14.17
N LEU A 116 35.07 -8.50 -13.96
CA LEU A 116 34.20 -9.48 -14.59
C LEU A 116 32.75 -9.35 -14.09
N LEU A 117 32.54 -9.20 -12.78
CA LEU A 117 31.22 -8.93 -12.20
C LEU A 117 30.63 -7.60 -12.67
N ALA A 118 31.45 -6.55 -12.78
CA ALA A 118 31.03 -5.26 -13.35
C ALA A 118 30.66 -5.38 -14.83
N GLY A 119 31.39 -6.19 -15.60
CA GLY A 119 31.05 -6.51 -16.99
C GLY A 119 29.71 -7.24 -17.11
N VAL A 120 29.47 -8.24 -16.25
CA VAL A 120 28.18 -8.93 -16.16
C VAL A 120 27.06 -7.96 -15.78
N ALA A 121 27.30 -7.05 -14.83
CA ALA A 121 26.32 -6.04 -14.43
C ALA A 121 26.02 -5.03 -15.55
N LEU A 122 27.02 -4.60 -16.33
CA LEU A 122 26.83 -3.68 -17.45
C LEU A 122 26.07 -4.32 -18.62
N VAL A 123 26.25 -5.63 -18.84
CA VAL A 123 25.56 -6.39 -19.89
C VAL A 123 24.16 -6.82 -19.43
N GLY A 124 24.00 -7.22 -18.17
CA GLY A 124 22.75 -7.75 -17.61
C GLY A 124 21.84 -6.72 -16.92
N GLY A 125 22.37 -5.56 -16.52
CA GLY A 125 21.67 -4.55 -15.71
C GLY A 125 20.93 -3.46 -16.50
N ARG A 126 20.80 -3.59 -17.83
CA ARG A 126 20.14 -2.60 -18.69
C ARG A 126 18.62 -2.78 -18.82
N GLY A 127 17.98 -3.53 -17.92
CA GLY A 127 16.54 -3.74 -17.90
C GLY A 127 15.88 -3.09 -16.69
N GLY A 128 14.58 -2.76 -16.80
CA GLY A 128 13.78 -2.38 -15.64
C GLY A 128 13.73 -3.50 -14.59
N ILE A 129 13.47 -3.14 -13.34
CA ILE A 129 13.43 -4.07 -12.20
C ILE A 129 12.40 -5.18 -12.48
N LYS A 130 11.27 -4.81 -13.10
CA LYS A 130 10.28 -5.77 -13.61
C LYS A 130 10.08 -5.57 -15.10
N LYS A 131 9.97 -6.68 -15.83
CA LYS A 131 9.48 -6.68 -17.21
C LYS A 131 7.99 -7.00 -17.21
N THR A 132 7.17 -5.96 -17.19
CA THR A 132 5.71 -6.08 -17.31
C THR A 132 5.24 -5.53 -18.64
N SER A 133 4.37 -6.26 -19.34
CA SER A 133 3.81 -5.81 -20.62
C SER A 133 3.00 -4.52 -20.43
N GLY A 134 3.17 -3.56 -21.34
CA GLY A 134 2.53 -2.24 -21.27
C GLY A 134 3.15 -1.29 -20.25
N GLN A 135 4.22 -1.66 -19.53
CA GLN A 135 4.87 -0.76 -18.59
C GLN A 135 5.54 0.41 -19.31
N ILE A 136 5.18 1.64 -18.93
CA ILE A 136 5.72 2.88 -19.48
C ILE A 136 6.59 3.65 -18.48
N PHE A 137 6.45 3.37 -17.18
CA PHE A 137 7.23 4.01 -16.12
C PHE A 137 7.41 3.08 -14.92
N GLU A 138 8.57 3.16 -14.26
CA GLU A 138 8.82 2.59 -12.94
C GLU A 138 9.69 3.51 -12.10
N THR A 139 9.46 3.52 -10.79
CA THR A 139 10.34 4.16 -9.81
C THR A 139 10.22 3.50 -8.44
N GLU A 140 11.14 3.81 -7.54
CA GLU A 140 11.10 3.41 -6.13
C GLU A 140 10.93 4.66 -5.25
N SER A 141 10.08 4.56 -4.22
CA SER A 141 9.98 5.53 -3.13
C SER A 141 10.35 4.85 -1.80
N ALA A 142 10.34 5.62 -0.70
CA ALA A 142 10.50 5.07 0.64
C ALA A 142 9.37 4.12 1.06
N TYR A 143 8.23 4.15 0.35
CA TYR A 143 7.02 3.40 0.70
C TYR A 143 6.73 2.29 -0.31
N ASN A 144 6.91 2.55 -1.60
CA ASN A 144 6.43 1.69 -2.67
C ASN A 144 7.42 1.59 -3.83
N TYR A 145 7.43 0.42 -4.45
CA TYR A 145 7.82 0.31 -5.85
C TYR A 145 6.63 0.67 -6.73
N ILE A 146 6.77 1.66 -7.60
CA ILE A 146 5.67 2.26 -8.35
C ILE A 146 5.82 1.92 -9.84
N GLN A 147 4.74 1.45 -10.46
CA GLN A 147 4.69 1.14 -11.89
C GLN A 147 3.48 1.80 -12.54
N VAL A 148 3.69 2.36 -13.74
CA VAL A 148 2.61 2.82 -14.62
C VAL A 148 2.59 1.95 -15.86
N LEU A 149 1.41 1.40 -16.14
CA LEU A 149 1.16 0.60 -17.32
C LEU A 149 0.17 1.32 -18.22
N GLU A 150 0.38 1.28 -19.52
CA GLU A 150 -0.54 1.77 -20.53
C GLU A 150 -0.95 0.62 -21.46
N VAL A 151 -2.26 0.33 -21.49
CA VAL A 151 -2.84 -0.73 -22.32
C VAL A 151 -4.15 -0.21 -22.91
N ASN A 152 -4.26 -0.22 -24.25
CA ASN A 152 -5.45 0.25 -24.96
C ASN A 152 -5.92 1.67 -24.55
N GLY A 153 -4.98 2.57 -24.27
CA GLY A 153 -5.26 3.94 -23.82
C GLY A 153 -5.62 4.09 -22.35
N TYR A 154 -5.81 2.98 -21.62
CA TYR A 154 -5.98 3.01 -20.17
C TYR A 154 -4.63 3.00 -19.47
N ARG A 155 -4.51 3.82 -18.43
CA ARG A 155 -3.36 3.84 -17.54
C ARG A 155 -3.70 3.20 -16.21
N TYR A 156 -2.81 2.34 -15.73
CA TYR A 156 -2.96 1.57 -14.51
C TYR A 156 -1.79 1.83 -13.58
N LEU A 157 -2.09 2.23 -12.34
CA LEU A 157 -1.10 2.32 -11.28
C LEU A 157 -0.99 0.96 -10.58
N ARG A 158 0.22 0.42 -10.55
CA ARG A 158 0.53 -0.82 -9.82
C ARG A 158 1.64 -0.55 -8.83
N LEU A 159 1.47 -1.05 -7.61
CA LEU A 159 2.43 -0.89 -6.53
C LEU A 159 3.02 -2.26 -6.15
N ASN A 160 4.27 -2.24 -5.71
CA ASN A 160 5.02 -3.37 -5.17
C ASN A 160 4.95 -4.60 -6.07
N GLU A 161 4.35 -5.70 -5.63
CA GLU A 161 4.23 -6.97 -6.37
C GLU A 161 3.45 -6.83 -7.69
N GLY A 162 2.65 -5.77 -7.84
CA GLY A 162 1.94 -5.44 -9.08
C GLY A 162 0.70 -6.30 -9.34
N GLN A 163 0.17 -6.95 -8.30
CA GLN A 163 -1.02 -7.81 -8.40
C GLN A 163 -2.33 -6.99 -8.37
N GLY A 164 -2.36 -5.91 -7.59
CA GLY A 164 -3.50 -4.99 -7.49
C GLY A 164 -3.35 -3.74 -8.35
N VAL A 165 -4.44 -3.30 -8.97
CA VAL A 165 -4.54 -1.99 -9.61
C VAL A 165 -5.00 -0.99 -8.56
N HIS A 166 -4.21 0.07 -8.34
CA HIS A 166 -4.44 1.07 -7.30
C HIS A 166 -5.09 2.34 -7.85
N SER A 167 -4.96 2.56 -9.16
CA SER A 167 -5.65 3.64 -9.87
C SER A 167 -5.80 3.27 -11.34
N VAL A 168 -6.89 3.71 -11.93
CA VAL A 168 -7.17 3.62 -13.36
C VAL A 168 -7.45 5.01 -13.90
N TYR A 169 -6.94 5.30 -15.09
CA TYR A 169 -7.22 6.52 -15.81
C TYR A 169 -7.47 6.26 -17.29
N HIS A 170 -8.45 6.98 -17.84
CA HIS A 170 -8.67 7.12 -19.27
C HIS A 170 -9.23 8.53 -19.53
N PRO A 171 -8.78 9.25 -20.58
CA PRO A 171 -9.21 10.63 -20.85
C PRO A 171 -10.74 10.79 -20.94
N ASP A 172 -11.41 9.85 -21.60
CA ASP A 172 -12.84 9.97 -21.94
C ASP A 172 -13.76 9.03 -21.15
N THR A 173 -13.19 8.19 -20.28
CA THR A 173 -13.95 7.20 -19.50
C THR A 173 -13.82 7.52 -18.02
N LEU A 174 -14.93 7.48 -17.29
CA LEU A 174 -14.99 7.66 -15.83
C LEU A 174 -15.47 6.41 -15.10
N ASP A 175 -16.10 5.47 -15.79
CA ASP A 175 -16.56 4.21 -15.22
C ASP A 175 -15.54 3.11 -15.51
N TYR A 176 -14.96 2.55 -14.46
CA TYR A 176 -13.93 1.51 -14.55
C TYR A 176 -14.39 0.16 -13.99
N GLY A 177 -15.65 0.05 -13.54
CA GLY A 177 -16.18 -1.18 -12.93
C GLY A 177 -15.45 -1.64 -11.67
N GLY A 178 -14.76 -0.72 -10.97
CA GLY A 178 -13.94 -1.00 -9.78
C GLY A 178 -14.47 -0.32 -8.51
N PRO A 179 -13.76 -0.48 -7.38
CA PRO A 179 -14.19 0.08 -6.09
C PRO A 179 -14.24 1.61 -6.05
N TRP A 180 -13.44 2.31 -6.85
CA TRP A 180 -13.29 3.77 -6.80
C TRP A 180 -14.61 4.54 -6.93
N GLN A 181 -15.53 4.10 -7.80
CA GLN A 181 -16.81 4.79 -8.01
C GLN A 181 -17.77 4.62 -6.83
N GLN A 182 -17.58 3.60 -6.00
CA GLN A 182 -18.46 3.31 -4.87
C GLN A 182 -18.28 4.31 -3.72
N PHE A 183 -17.14 5.01 -3.66
CA PHE A 183 -16.96 6.14 -2.74
C PHE A 183 -17.94 7.30 -3.00
N LEU A 184 -18.55 7.37 -4.19
CA LEU A 184 -19.55 8.38 -4.54
C LEU A 184 -20.92 8.13 -3.89
N VAL A 185 -21.19 6.89 -3.46
CA VAL A 185 -22.53 6.45 -3.05
C VAL A 185 -22.84 6.84 -1.61
N GLY A 186 -21.84 6.86 -0.74
CA GLY A 186 -22.00 7.06 0.71
C GLY A 186 -22.98 8.18 1.12
N PRO A 187 -22.88 9.41 0.56
CA PRO A 187 -23.74 10.51 0.97
C PRO A 187 -25.24 10.24 0.80
N PHE A 188 -25.62 9.32 -0.08
CA PHE A 188 -27.02 9.03 -0.44
C PHE A 188 -27.68 7.98 0.47
N PHE A 189 -27.02 7.54 1.55
CA PHE A 189 -27.68 6.82 2.65
C PHE A 189 -28.49 7.75 3.56
N TYR A 190 -28.25 9.07 3.50
CA TYR A 190 -29.16 10.06 4.08
C TYR A 190 -30.32 10.34 3.12
N PRO A 191 -31.55 10.56 3.62
CA PRO A 191 -32.69 10.84 2.75
C PRO A 191 -32.57 12.22 2.08
N ASP A 192 -33.27 12.39 0.96
CA ASP A 192 -33.44 13.66 0.24
C ASP A 192 -32.12 14.36 -0.15
N ARG A 193 -31.13 13.59 -0.62
CA ARG A 193 -29.80 14.09 -0.98
C ARG A 193 -29.65 14.28 -2.48
N ALA A 194 -29.07 15.41 -2.87
CA ALA A 194 -28.66 15.72 -4.23
C ALA A 194 -27.13 15.81 -4.35
N PRO A 195 -26.56 15.59 -5.55
CA PRO A 195 -25.12 15.75 -5.78
C PRO A 195 -24.57 17.13 -5.40
N ALA A 196 -25.38 18.18 -5.48
CA ALA A 196 -24.99 19.54 -5.13
C ALA A 196 -24.79 19.74 -3.61
N ASP A 197 -25.33 18.85 -2.77
CA ASP A 197 -25.23 18.92 -1.31
C ASP A 197 -23.90 18.37 -0.80
N VAL A 198 -23.11 17.71 -1.65
CA VAL A 198 -21.76 17.24 -1.32
C VAL A 198 -20.78 18.36 -1.64
N ARG A 199 -20.24 18.98 -0.59
CA ARG A 199 -19.40 20.18 -0.65
C ARG A 199 -17.94 19.88 -0.38
N ARG A 200 -17.64 18.91 0.49
CA ARG A 200 -16.24 18.55 0.80
C ARG A 200 -16.04 17.06 1.03
N ILE A 201 -14.98 16.50 0.45
CA ILE A 201 -14.60 15.09 0.61
C ILE A 201 -13.14 15.01 1.06
N ALA A 202 -12.87 14.15 2.05
CA ALA A 202 -11.51 13.71 2.36
C ALA A 202 -11.28 12.33 1.73
N ILE A 203 -10.15 12.15 1.05
CA ILE A 203 -9.71 10.84 0.53
C ILE A 203 -8.41 10.49 1.25
N LEU A 204 -8.45 9.47 2.10
CA LEU A 204 -7.28 8.95 2.81
C LEU A 204 -6.71 7.79 2.01
N GLY A 205 -5.54 8.00 1.41
CA GLY A 205 -5.03 7.15 0.32
C GLY A 205 -5.53 7.67 -1.04
N LEU A 206 -4.95 8.77 -1.51
CA LEU A 206 -5.34 9.39 -2.79
C LEU A 206 -4.90 8.56 -4.00
N ALA A 207 -3.78 7.83 -3.89
CA ALA A 207 -3.12 7.18 -4.99
C ALA A 207 -2.92 8.15 -6.17
N ALA A 208 -3.23 7.73 -7.41
CA ALA A 208 -3.16 8.59 -8.59
C ALA A 208 -4.49 9.32 -8.91
N GLY A 209 -5.42 9.41 -7.94
CA GLY A 209 -6.56 10.32 -8.00
C GLY A 209 -7.79 9.81 -8.77
N THR A 210 -7.95 8.51 -9.00
CA THR A 210 -9.12 7.94 -9.69
C THR A 210 -10.44 8.34 -9.02
N THR A 211 -10.57 8.14 -7.71
CA THR A 211 -11.75 8.53 -6.93
C THR A 211 -11.95 10.06 -6.96
N ALA A 212 -10.88 10.85 -6.85
CA ALA A 212 -10.97 12.31 -6.90
C ALA A 212 -11.51 12.81 -8.25
N ARG A 213 -11.07 12.20 -9.36
CA ARG A 213 -11.54 12.52 -10.71
C ARG A 213 -13.02 12.18 -10.88
N GLN A 214 -13.45 11.01 -10.40
CA GLN A 214 -14.86 10.61 -10.43
C GLN A 214 -15.73 11.54 -9.56
N ALA A 215 -15.27 11.89 -8.36
CA ALA A 215 -15.98 12.82 -7.48
C ALA A 215 -16.13 14.22 -8.09
N THR A 216 -15.08 14.73 -8.75
CA THR A 216 -15.11 16.03 -9.45
C THR A 216 -16.13 16.05 -10.59
N ALA A 217 -16.30 14.92 -11.30
CA ALA A 217 -17.26 14.83 -12.38
C ALA A 217 -18.72 14.70 -11.89
N VAL A 218 -18.93 14.18 -10.68
CA VAL A 218 -20.26 13.87 -10.14
C VAL A 218 -20.80 14.98 -9.23
N PHE A 219 -19.94 15.61 -8.44
CA PHE A 219 -20.33 16.62 -7.45
C PHE A 219 -19.89 18.02 -7.92
N PRO A 220 -20.82 18.89 -8.35
CA PRO A 220 -20.48 20.12 -9.07
C PRO A 220 -19.74 21.17 -8.22
N ASN A 221 -19.87 21.11 -6.89
CA ASN A 221 -19.30 22.11 -5.98
C ASN A 221 -18.30 21.50 -4.97
N VAL A 222 -17.79 20.30 -5.23
CA VAL A 222 -16.97 19.57 -4.27
C VAL A 222 -15.56 20.14 -4.21
N VAL A 223 -15.06 20.34 -2.99
CA VAL A 223 -13.64 20.51 -2.69
C VAL A 223 -13.10 19.19 -2.13
N ILE A 224 -11.96 18.73 -2.63
CA ILE A 224 -11.40 17.42 -2.28
C ILE A 224 -10.07 17.64 -1.59
N ASP A 225 -9.94 17.14 -0.36
CA ASP A 225 -8.65 17.00 0.32
C ASP A 225 -8.16 15.55 0.16
N GLY A 226 -7.09 15.35 -0.61
CA GLY A 226 -6.49 14.04 -0.83
C GLY A 226 -5.22 13.87 -0.02
N PHE A 227 -5.21 12.93 0.92
CA PHE A 227 -4.05 12.58 1.75
C PHE A 227 -3.30 11.41 1.12
N GLU A 228 -2.04 11.63 0.77
CA GLU A 228 -1.14 10.61 0.23
C GLU A 228 0.21 10.71 0.93
N ILE A 229 0.66 9.63 1.55
CA ILE A 229 1.92 9.63 2.28
C ILE A 229 3.12 9.63 1.33
N ASP A 230 2.96 9.06 0.14
CA ASP A 230 4.02 8.88 -0.84
C ASP A 230 4.02 9.99 -1.89
N SER A 231 4.94 10.96 -1.74
CA SER A 231 5.09 12.07 -2.68
C SER A 231 5.37 11.62 -4.13
N ALA A 232 6.05 10.48 -4.31
CA ALA A 232 6.35 9.97 -5.64
C ALA A 232 5.08 9.49 -6.36
N ILE A 233 4.09 8.94 -5.62
CA ILE A 233 2.78 8.60 -6.17
C ILE A 233 2.04 9.87 -6.61
N VAL A 234 2.15 10.97 -5.85
CA VAL A 234 1.54 12.25 -6.23
C VAL A 234 2.11 12.78 -7.53
N GLU A 235 3.43 12.74 -7.69
CA GLU A 235 4.11 13.14 -8.93
C GLU A 235 3.63 12.28 -10.11
N VAL A 236 3.60 10.96 -9.93
CA VAL A 236 3.09 10.01 -10.93
C VAL A 236 1.63 10.29 -11.28
N GLY A 237 0.78 10.59 -10.30
CA GLY A 237 -0.63 10.91 -10.53
C GLY A 237 -0.81 12.17 -11.38
N ARG A 238 0.02 13.19 -11.14
CA ARG A 238 -0.01 14.44 -11.94
C ARG A 238 0.48 14.23 -13.36
N GLU A 239 1.55 13.47 -13.53
CA GLU A 239 2.19 13.25 -14.84
C GLU A 239 1.38 12.27 -15.71
N TYR A 240 0.94 11.15 -15.14
CA TYR A 240 0.35 10.06 -15.90
C TYR A 240 -1.17 9.91 -15.74
N PHE A 241 -1.80 10.41 -14.67
CA PHE A 241 -3.23 10.14 -14.39
C PHE A 241 -4.10 11.40 -14.42
N GLY A 242 -3.57 12.53 -14.88
CA GLY A 242 -4.34 13.77 -14.99
C GLY A 242 -4.82 14.30 -13.64
N MET A 243 -4.11 14.02 -12.55
CA MET A 243 -4.44 14.43 -11.17
C MET A 243 -4.17 15.93 -10.91
N ASN A 244 -4.53 16.79 -11.86
CA ASN A 244 -4.38 18.25 -11.82
C ASN A 244 -5.74 18.95 -11.72
N LEU A 245 -6.68 18.33 -10.99
CA LEU A 245 -8.05 18.80 -10.84
C LEU A 245 -8.05 20.13 -10.05
N PRO A 246 -8.77 21.17 -10.49
CA PRO A 246 -8.72 22.51 -9.87
C PRO A 246 -9.30 22.55 -8.45
N ASN A 247 -10.13 21.57 -8.11
CA ASN A 247 -10.80 21.41 -6.83
C ASN A 247 -10.14 20.35 -5.92
N LEU A 248 -8.99 19.78 -6.33
CA LEU A 248 -8.22 18.81 -5.55
C LEU A 248 -7.05 19.49 -4.85
N ASN A 249 -7.09 19.49 -3.52
CA ASN A 249 -5.98 19.86 -2.64
C ASN A 249 -5.23 18.58 -2.22
N VAL A 250 -4.00 18.42 -2.69
CA VAL A 250 -3.17 17.25 -2.36
C VAL A 250 -2.30 17.55 -1.14
N ILE A 251 -2.44 16.74 -0.10
CA ILE A 251 -1.73 16.86 1.17
C ILE A 251 -0.81 15.65 1.32
N VAL A 252 0.50 15.90 1.22
CA VAL A 252 1.52 14.84 1.34
C VAL A 252 1.77 14.51 2.82
N GLN A 253 0.93 13.66 3.40
CA GLN A 253 0.96 13.25 4.81
C GLN A 253 0.32 11.87 4.99
N ASP A 254 0.62 11.22 6.12
CA ASP A 254 -0.15 10.07 6.58
C ASP A 254 -1.65 10.41 6.72
N GLY A 255 -2.53 9.51 6.29
CA GLY A 255 -3.97 9.77 6.24
C GLY A 255 -4.61 9.94 7.62
N ARG A 256 -4.19 9.15 8.62
CA ARG A 256 -4.70 9.30 9.99
C ARG A 256 -4.20 10.58 10.63
N TRP A 257 -2.90 10.85 10.53
CA TRP A 257 -2.29 12.06 11.08
C TRP A 257 -2.83 13.33 10.41
N GLY A 258 -2.92 13.31 9.08
CA GLY A 258 -3.42 14.43 8.28
C GLY A 258 -4.88 14.76 8.59
N LEU A 259 -5.74 13.73 8.71
CA LEU A 259 -7.12 13.92 9.11
C LEU A 259 -7.23 14.47 10.54
N ALA A 260 -6.49 13.91 11.50
CA ALA A 260 -6.52 14.33 12.90
C ALA A 260 -6.08 15.79 13.12
N ASN A 261 -5.26 16.33 12.22
CA ASN A 261 -4.78 17.71 12.27
C ASN A 261 -5.49 18.63 11.26
N SER A 262 -6.48 18.12 10.53
CA SER A 262 -7.32 18.93 9.66
C SER A 262 -8.19 19.86 10.51
N ARG A 263 -8.51 21.04 9.97
CA ARG A 263 -9.46 21.97 10.60
C ARG A 263 -10.86 21.87 9.99
N GLU A 264 -11.04 20.95 9.07
CA GLU A 264 -12.14 20.93 8.14
C GLU A 264 -13.14 19.83 8.48
N LYS A 265 -14.38 20.03 8.04
CA LYS A 265 -15.45 19.03 8.13
C LYS A 265 -15.80 18.52 6.75
N TYR A 266 -16.11 17.22 6.67
CA TYR A 266 -16.31 16.52 5.42
C TYR A 266 -17.70 15.91 5.34
N ASP A 267 -18.32 15.98 4.17
CA ASP A 267 -19.58 15.28 3.86
C ASP A 267 -19.31 13.79 3.58
N SER A 268 -18.09 13.46 3.14
CA SER A 268 -17.62 12.09 2.97
C SER A 268 -16.15 11.98 3.33
N ILE A 269 -15.81 10.97 4.13
CA ILE A 269 -14.43 10.53 4.35
C ILE A 269 -14.28 9.16 3.70
N ALA A 270 -13.52 9.13 2.59
CA ALA A 270 -13.17 7.92 1.87
C ALA A 270 -11.85 7.36 2.39
N VAL A 271 -11.87 6.14 2.91
CA VAL A 271 -10.68 5.39 3.33
C VAL A 271 -10.35 4.39 2.23
N ASP A 272 -9.34 4.73 1.43
CA ASP A 272 -8.77 3.92 0.33
C ASP A 272 -7.25 3.74 0.52
N ALA A 273 -6.82 3.69 1.78
CA ALA A 273 -5.43 3.54 2.16
C ALA A 273 -5.04 2.06 2.20
N TYR A 274 -4.19 1.63 1.27
CA TYR A 274 -3.63 0.29 1.26
C TYR A 274 -2.12 0.32 1.34
N ARG A 275 -1.60 -0.55 2.20
CA ARG A 275 -0.25 -1.10 2.07
C ARG A 275 -0.42 -2.56 1.67
N PRO A 276 -0.50 -2.87 0.36
CA PRO A 276 -0.93 -4.18 -0.11
C PRO A 276 -0.20 -5.32 0.62
N PRO A 277 -0.93 -6.35 1.10
CA PRO A 277 -2.38 -6.58 0.96
C PRO A 277 -3.26 -5.95 2.06
N TYR A 278 -2.72 -5.15 2.97
CA TYR A 278 -3.40 -4.71 4.19
C TYR A 278 -3.95 -3.28 4.12
N ILE A 279 -5.06 -3.04 4.82
CA ILE A 279 -5.37 -1.71 5.34
C ILE A 279 -4.42 -1.46 6.52
N PRO A 280 -3.72 -0.31 6.62
CA PRO A 280 -2.87 -0.03 7.77
C PRO A 280 -3.63 -0.19 9.09
N TRP A 281 -3.10 -0.97 10.04
CA TRP A 281 -3.81 -1.33 11.28
C TRP A 281 -4.33 -0.10 12.03
N HIS A 282 -3.55 0.99 12.06
CA HIS A 282 -3.89 2.24 12.74
C HIS A 282 -5.06 2.98 12.09
N MET A 283 -5.55 2.55 10.93
CA MET A 283 -6.75 3.07 10.26
C MET A 283 -7.96 2.12 10.37
N THR A 284 -7.87 1.10 11.22
CA THR A 284 -8.95 0.12 11.43
C THR A 284 -9.50 0.13 12.85
N THR A 285 -9.04 1.06 13.68
CA THR A 285 -9.30 1.08 15.13
C THR A 285 -10.45 2.00 15.50
N GLN A 286 -11.06 1.75 16.66
CA GLN A 286 -12.08 2.61 17.25
C GLN A 286 -11.59 4.06 17.37
N GLU A 287 -10.33 4.27 17.76
CA GLU A 287 -9.72 5.59 17.91
C GLU A 287 -9.64 6.33 16.58
N PHE A 288 -9.27 5.63 15.50
CA PHE A 288 -9.28 6.21 14.17
C PHE A 288 -10.70 6.55 13.70
N PHE A 289 -11.66 5.65 13.92
CA PHE A 289 -13.06 5.92 13.56
C PHE A 289 -13.67 7.06 14.37
N GLN A 290 -13.24 7.26 15.62
CA GLN A 290 -13.59 8.44 16.41
C GLN A 290 -12.98 9.71 15.82
N ILE A 291 -11.73 9.68 15.35
CA ILE A 291 -11.12 10.81 14.63
C ILE A 291 -11.92 11.14 13.37
N ALA A 292 -12.31 10.13 12.59
CA ALA A 292 -13.11 10.32 11.39
C ALA A 292 -14.50 10.91 11.71
N ALA A 293 -15.21 10.35 12.69
CA ALA A 293 -16.48 10.89 13.18
C ALA A 293 -16.36 12.37 13.60
N ASN A 294 -15.28 12.71 14.30
CA ASN A 294 -15.00 14.08 14.73
C ASN A 294 -14.70 15.05 13.57
N HIS A 295 -14.45 14.57 12.35
CA HIS A 295 -14.21 15.40 11.15
C HIS A 295 -15.34 15.30 10.12
N LEU A 296 -16.43 14.58 10.42
CA LEU A 296 -17.60 14.57 9.56
C LEU A 296 -18.56 15.73 9.87
N THR A 297 -19.32 16.15 8.86
CA THR A 297 -20.52 17.00 9.04
C THR A 297 -21.65 16.21 9.70
N GLU A 298 -22.72 16.87 10.14
CA GLU A 298 -23.86 16.17 10.76
C GLU A 298 -24.51 15.11 9.87
N GLN A 299 -24.46 15.32 8.55
CA GLN A 299 -24.88 14.36 7.51
C GLN A 299 -23.68 13.75 6.79
N GLY A 300 -22.53 13.67 7.46
CA GLY A 300 -21.33 13.08 6.93
C GLY A 300 -21.39 11.55 6.92
N VAL A 301 -20.66 10.95 6.00
CA VAL A 301 -20.52 9.50 5.86
C VAL A 301 -19.05 9.08 5.87
N LEU A 302 -18.75 7.97 6.53
CA LEU A 302 -17.49 7.25 6.40
C LEU A 302 -17.66 6.14 5.36
N VAL A 303 -16.74 6.05 4.42
CA VAL A 303 -16.74 5.01 3.37
C VAL A 303 -15.39 4.32 3.35
N ILE A 304 -15.38 2.99 3.42
CA ILE A 304 -14.14 2.21 3.47
C ILE A 304 -14.17 1.12 2.42
N ASN A 305 -13.12 1.05 1.61
CA ASN A 305 -12.86 -0.09 0.74
C ASN A 305 -12.18 -1.22 1.54
N VAL A 306 -12.66 -2.45 1.41
CA VAL A 306 -12.15 -3.62 2.15
C VAL A 306 -11.88 -4.76 1.18
N GLY A 307 -10.65 -5.27 1.19
CA GLY A 307 -10.31 -6.50 0.47
C GLY A 307 -10.90 -7.73 1.17
N ARG A 308 -11.45 -8.67 0.41
CA ARG A 308 -12.06 -9.91 0.92
C ARG A 308 -11.75 -11.10 0.02
N ALA A 309 -11.68 -12.29 0.62
CA ALA A 309 -11.79 -13.53 -0.11
C ALA A 309 -13.27 -13.94 -0.27
N PRO A 310 -13.64 -14.71 -1.30
CA PRO A 310 -14.98 -15.28 -1.43
C PRO A 310 -15.33 -16.09 -0.17
N GLY A 311 -16.47 -15.80 0.44
CA GLY A 311 -16.95 -16.50 1.64
C GLY A 311 -16.31 -16.09 2.97
N ASP A 312 -15.21 -15.32 2.98
CA ASP A 312 -14.59 -14.84 4.22
C ASP A 312 -15.07 -13.43 4.57
N ARG A 313 -15.79 -13.31 5.68
CA ARG A 313 -16.35 -12.05 6.19
C ARG A 313 -15.60 -11.50 7.39
N ARG A 314 -14.59 -12.19 7.93
CA ARG A 314 -14.00 -11.86 9.24
C ARG A 314 -13.45 -10.43 9.34
N LEU A 315 -12.78 -9.96 8.28
CA LEU A 315 -12.26 -8.59 8.25
C LEU A 315 -13.39 -7.56 8.17
N ILE A 316 -14.40 -7.81 7.32
CA ILE A 316 -15.59 -6.95 7.18
C ILE A 316 -16.36 -6.89 8.50
N ASP A 317 -16.61 -8.04 9.13
CA ASP A 317 -17.32 -8.16 10.39
C ASP A 317 -16.59 -7.44 11.53
N GLY A 318 -15.26 -7.59 11.61
CA GLY A 318 -14.44 -6.87 12.59
C GLY A 318 -14.44 -5.35 12.39
N LEU A 319 -14.27 -4.89 11.15
CA LEU A 319 -14.34 -3.46 10.82
C LEU A 319 -15.72 -2.90 11.11
N ALA A 320 -16.78 -3.54 10.62
CA ALA A 320 -18.15 -3.09 10.85
C ALA A 320 -18.54 -3.10 12.34
N THR A 321 -18.07 -4.09 13.11
CA THR A 321 -18.25 -4.12 14.57
C THR A 321 -17.58 -2.91 15.22
N THR A 322 -16.34 -2.61 14.82
CA THR A 322 -15.56 -1.50 15.37
C THR A 322 -16.17 -0.15 15.00
N ILE A 323 -16.54 0.04 13.73
CA ILE A 323 -17.23 1.24 13.23
C ILE A 323 -18.56 1.43 13.95
N GLY A 324 -19.34 0.36 14.15
CA GLY A 324 -20.63 0.37 14.83
C GLY A 324 -20.58 0.76 16.31
N THR A 325 -19.38 0.90 16.90
CA THR A 325 -19.24 1.48 18.25
C THR A 325 -19.38 3.01 18.26
N ILE A 326 -19.17 3.66 17.11
CA ILE A 326 -19.22 5.12 16.93
C ILE A 326 -20.38 5.53 16.01
N PHE A 327 -20.62 4.77 14.95
CA PHE A 327 -21.59 5.08 13.91
C PHE A 327 -22.90 4.28 14.11
N PRO A 328 -24.06 4.94 14.26
CA PRO A 328 -25.34 4.25 14.49
C PRO A 328 -25.81 3.34 13.36
N SER A 329 -25.44 3.61 12.10
CA SER A 329 -25.82 2.77 10.96
C SER A 329 -24.59 2.41 10.13
N VAL A 330 -24.50 1.13 9.77
CA VAL A 330 -23.40 0.55 9.00
C VAL A 330 -24.01 -0.36 7.92
N TYR A 331 -23.64 -0.13 6.67
CA TYR A 331 -24.07 -0.90 5.50
C TYR A 331 -22.86 -1.48 4.81
N VAL A 332 -22.99 -2.71 4.32
CA VAL A 332 -21.95 -3.41 3.58
C VAL A 332 -22.48 -3.73 2.19
N MET A 333 -21.71 -3.43 1.16
CA MET A 333 -21.96 -3.95 -0.19
C MET A 333 -20.76 -4.77 -0.67
N ASP A 334 -21.03 -5.83 -1.41
CA ASP A 334 -20.00 -6.51 -2.17
C ASP A 334 -19.93 -5.93 -3.57
N ILE A 335 -18.72 -5.72 -4.10
CA ILE A 335 -18.54 -5.28 -5.48
C ILE A 335 -18.48 -6.52 -6.38
N PRO A 336 -19.44 -6.72 -7.31
CA PRO A 336 -19.48 -7.91 -8.16
C PRO A 336 -18.24 -8.05 -9.04
N GLY A 337 -17.77 -9.27 -9.23
CA GLY A 337 -16.60 -9.57 -10.06
C GLY A 337 -15.27 -9.10 -9.48
N THR A 338 -15.24 -8.68 -8.20
CA THR A 338 -14.02 -8.23 -7.52
C THR A 338 -13.86 -8.91 -6.16
N PHE A 339 -12.66 -8.76 -5.59
CA PHE A 339 -12.34 -9.14 -4.21
C PHE A 339 -12.53 -7.97 -3.24
N ASN A 340 -13.43 -7.04 -3.55
CA ASN A 340 -13.67 -5.86 -2.74
C ASN A 340 -15.10 -5.84 -2.19
N ALA A 341 -15.24 -5.25 -1.01
CA ALA A 341 -16.48 -4.81 -0.42
C ALA A 341 -16.32 -3.37 0.04
N MET A 342 -17.44 -2.64 0.11
CA MET A 342 -17.48 -1.30 0.66
C MET A 342 -18.28 -1.32 1.96
N ILE A 343 -17.78 -0.62 2.97
CA ILE A 343 -18.52 -0.33 4.20
C ILE A 343 -18.91 1.15 4.19
N TYR A 344 -20.19 1.44 4.35
CA TYR A 344 -20.74 2.78 4.50
C TYR A 344 -21.24 2.96 5.92
N ALA A 345 -20.88 4.06 6.58
CA ALA A 345 -21.32 4.33 7.94
C ALA A 345 -21.71 5.79 8.14
N THR A 346 -22.89 6.00 8.73
CA THR A 346 -23.51 7.33 8.91
C THR A 346 -23.50 7.71 10.39
N LEU A 347 -23.33 9.01 10.68
CA LEU A 347 -23.31 9.54 12.05
C LEU A 347 -24.70 9.60 12.70
N GLN A 348 -25.75 9.67 11.89
CA GLN A 348 -27.13 9.58 12.35
C GLN A 348 -27.72 8.24 11.95
N SER A 349 -28.76 7.80 12.66
CA SER A 349 -29.49 6.61 12.28
C SER A 349 -30.16 6.82 10.92
N THR A 350 -29.84 5.97 9.95
CA THR A 350 -30.41 5.98 8.61
C THR A 350 -31.03 4.61 8.28
N ASP A 351 -31.75 4.52 7.15
CA ASP A 351 -32.28 3.28 6.62
C ASP A 351 -31.69 3.03 5.22
N ALA A 352 -31.42 1.76 4.87
CA ALA A 352 -30.88 1.40 3.56
C ALA A 352 -31.81 1.81 2.41
N THR A 353 -33.14 1.83 2.64
CA THR A 353 -34.15 2.26 1.67
C THR A 353 -34.01 3.73 1.24
N ASN A 354 -33.31 4.56 2.03
CA ASN A 354 -32.96 5.93 1.62
C ASN A 354 -32.15 5.94 0.32
N LEU A 355 -31.27 4.94 0.12
CA LEU A 355 -30.47 4.83 -1.10
C LEU A 355 -31.36 4.60 -2.33
N ASP A 356 -32.36 3.71 -2.22
CA ASP A 356 -33.33 3.43 -3.28
C ASP A 356 -34.22 4.65 -3.58
N HIS A 357 -34.72 5.32 -2.54
CA HIS A 357 -35.51 6.54 -2.71
C HIS A 357 -34.72 7.67 -3.40
N ASN A 358 -33.46 7.89 -2.99
CA ASN A 358 -32.59 8.87 -3.64
C ASN A 358 -32.28 8.45 -5.09
N LEU A 359 -32.01 7.17 -5.35
CA LEU A 359 -31.78 6.66 -6.70
C LEU A 359 -32.99 6.93 -7.60
N LEU A 360 -34.20 6.62 -7.12
CA LEU A 360 -35.42 6.88 -7.85
C LEU A 360 -35.60 8.38 -8.12
N ALA A 361 -35.46 9.23 -7.10
CA ALA A 361 -35.57 10.67 -7.24
C ALA A 361 -34.56 11.23 -8.27
N LEU A 362 -33.30 10.81 -8.21
CA LEU A 362 -32.26 11.25 -9.14
C LEU A 362 -32.49 10.71 -10.56
N SER A 363 -32.99 9.48 -10.72
CA SER A 363 -33.24 8.88 -12.04
C SER A 363 -34.25 9.65 -12.88
N THR A 364 -35.13 10.43 -12.24
CA THR A 364 -36.11 11.28 -12.93
C THR A 364 -35.53 12.61 -13.42
N ARG A 365 -34.32 12.97 -12.99
CA ARG A 365 -33.68 14.24 -13.34
C ARG A 365 -32.82 14.10 -14.59
N ALA A 366 -32.96 15.04 -15.52
CA ALA A 366 -32.17 15.07 -16.75
C ALA A 366 -30.68 15.38 -16.51
N ASP A 367 -30.33 15.98 -15.37
CA ASP A 367 -28.97 16.40 -15.00
C ASP A 367 -28.24 15.39 -14.10
N ALA A 368 -28.86 14.24 -13.79
CA ALA A 368 -28.26 13.25 -12.90
C ALA A 368 -27.00 12.61 -13.53
N PRO A 369 -25.84 12.61 -12.84
CA PRO A 369 -24.62 12.02 -13.37
C PRO A 369 -24.78 10.51 -13.63
N PRO A 370 -24.57 10.01 -14.86
CA PRO A 370 -24.77 8.59 -15.18
C PRO A 370 -23.90 7.63 -14.35
N LEU A 371 -22.65 8.05 -14.06
CA LEU A 371 -21.75 7.28 -13.20
C LEU A 371 -22.33 7.08 -11.80
N LEU A 372 -22.96 8.12 -11.24
CA LEU A 372 -23.55 8.07 -9.91
C LEU A 372 -24.77 7.14 -9.90
N LEU A 373 -25.70 7.30 -10.85
CA LEU A 373 -26.88 6.44 -10.97
C LEU A 373 -26.49 4.96 -11.06
N LYS A 374 -25.50 4.64 -11.91
CA LYS A 374 -24.99 3.28 -12.05
C LYS A 374 -24.34 2.78 -10.76
N SER A 375 -23.58 3.62 -10.07
CA SER A 375 -22.90 3.25 -8.82
C SER A 375 -23.91 2.99 -7.70
N MET A 376 -24.94 3.84 -7.58
CA MET A 376 -26.04 3.66 -6.62
C MET A 376 -26.87 2.41 -6.90
N SER A 377 -27.20 2.12 -8.17
CA SER A 377 -27.89 0.88 -8.55
C SER A 377 -27.08 -0.34 -8.16
N LEU A 378 -25.78 -0.35 -8.49
CA LEU A 378 -24.89 -1.45 -8.16
C LEU A 378 -24.78 -1.65 -6.64
N ALA A 379 -24.67 -0.55 -5.88
CA ALA A 379 -24.61 -0.61 -4.43
C ALA A 379 -25.90 -1.19 -3.84
N TRP A 380 -27.06 -0.70 -4.25
CA TRP A 380 -28.37 -1.18 -3.81
C TRP A 380 -28.58 -2.67 -4.07
N GLU A 381 -28.30 -3.11 -5.30
CA GLU A 381 -28.47 -4.51 -5.74
C GLU A 381 -27.55 -5.50 -5.00
N ASN A 382 -26.44 -5.01 -4.45
CA ASN A 382 -25.40 -5.86 -3.83
C ASN A 382 -25.19 -5.56 -2.34
N LEU A 383 -26.12 -4.84 -1.71
CA LEU A 383 -26.16 -4.71 -0.26
C LEU A 383 -26.23 -6.09 0.38
N GLN A 384 -25.42 -6.26 1.41
CA GLN A 384 -25.35 -7.48 2.19
C GLN A 384 -26.17 -7.35 3.48
N PRO A 385 -26.61 -8.46 4.07
CA PRO A 385 -27.18 -8.45 5.41
C PRO A 385 -26.25 -7.81 6.43
N ALA A 386 -26.80 -7.41 7.57
CA ALA A 386 -26.02 -6.82 8.65
C ALA A 386 -24.85 -7.75 9.05
N PRO A 387 -23.63 -7.20 9.18
CA PRO A 387 -22.44 -7.97 9.51
C PRO A 387 -22.55 -8.59 10.91
N GLN A 388 -21.81 -9.68 11.12
CA GLN A 388 -21.80 -10.34 12.43
C GLN A 388 -20.96 -9.54 13.41
N ARG A 389 -21.45 -9.39 14.64
CA ARG A 389 -20.69 -8.72 15.70
C ARG A 389 -19.54 -9.62 16.17
N THR A 390 -18.33 -9.07 16.15
CA THR A 390 -17.11 -9.78 16.52
C THR A 390 -16.27 -8.96 17.50
N THR A 391 -14.94 -8.93 17.33
CA THR A 391 -14.02 -8.20 18.20
C THR A 391 -13.91 -6.75 17.74
N VAL A 392 -13.96 -5.81 18.68
CA VAL A 392 -13.67 -4.39 18.43
C VAL A 392 -12.16 -4.22 18.33
N PHE A 393 -11.70 -3.56 17.28
CA PHE A 393 -10.29 -3.23 17.08
C PHE A 393 -9.96 -1.90 17.78
N THR A 394 -8.87 -1.89 18.54
CA THR A 394 -8.34 -0.70 19.22
C THR A 394 -6.88 -0.51 18.83
N ASP A 395 -6.32 0.66 19.14
CA ASP A 395 -4.88 0.91 18.92
C ASP A 395 -3.97 -0.10 19.64
N ASP A 396 -4.43 -0.68 20.75
CA ASP A 396 -3.73 -1.74 21.49
C ASP A 396 -3.97 -3.14 20.91
N LEU A 397 -5.04 -3.35 20.14
CA LEU A 397 -5.44 -4.65 19.60
C LEU A 397 -6.15 -4.53 18.24
N ALA A 398 -5.37 -4.63 17.16
CA ALA A 398 -5.86 -4.65 15.78
C ALA A 398 -5.22 -5.79 14.98
N PRO A 399 -5.76 -7.02 14.99
CA PRO A 399 -5.14 -8.20 14.36
C PRO A 399 -5.35 -8.27 12.83
N ILE A 400 -5.21 -7.14 12.13
CA ILE A 400 -5.51 -7.02 10.69
C ILE A 400 -4.60 -7.89 9.84
N GLU A 401 -3.30 -7.88 10.12
CA GLU A 401 -2.32 -8.65 9.38
C GLU A 401 -2.57 -10.15 9.54
N TRP A 402 -2.93 -10.59 10.76
CA TRP A 402 -3.20 -12.00 11.03
C TRP A 402 -4.47 -12.48 10.35
N ILE A 403 -5.56 -11.71 10.44
CA ILE A 403 -6.82 -12.02 9.76
C ILE A 403 -6.60 -12.08 8.24
N THR A 404 -5.93 -11.08 7.67
CA THR A 404 -5.68 -10.99 6.24
C THR A 404 -4.79 -12.13 5.75
N ASN A 405 -3.71 -12.45 6.48
CA ASN A 405 -2.83 -13.57 6.14
C ASN A 405 -3.54 -14.91 6.21
N ASN A 406 -4.38 -15.12 7.24
CA ASN A 406 -5.15 -16.34 7.38
C ASN A 406 -6.21 -16.47 6.27
N MET A 407 -6.87 -15.36 5.90
CA MET A 407 -7.80 -15.30 4.78
C MET A 407 -7.11 -15.67 3.46
N ILE A 408 -5.94 -15.09 3.17
CA ILE A 408 -5.15 -15.40 1.97
C ILE A 408 -4.73 -16.88 1.96
N LEU A 409 -4.20 -17.38 3.08
CA LEU A 409 -3.78 -18.77 3.20
C LEU A 409 -4.94 -19.75 2.99
N ASN A 410 -6.09 -19.50 3.63
CA ASN A 410 -7.26 -20.36 3.48
C ASN A 410 -7.77 -20.35 2.05
N PHE A 411 -7.80 -19.18 1.40
CA PHE A 411 -8.19 -19.08 0.00
C PHE A 411 -7.22 -19.84 -0.92
N VAL A 412 -5.90 -19.75 -0.68
CA VAL A 412 -4.90 -20.49 -1.46
C VAL A 412 -4.99 -22.00 -1.21
N LEU A 413 -5.28 -22.43 0.02
CA LEU A 413 -5.30 -23.85 0.40
C LEU A 413 -6.64 -24.55 0.11
N HIS A 414 -7.76 -23.83 0.15
CA HIS A 414 -9.11 -24.40 0.11
C HIS A 414 -10.05 -23.70 -0.89
N GLY A 415 -9.63 -22.60 -1.52
CA GLY A 415 -10.42 -21.94 -2.55
C GLY A 415 -10.49 -22.82 -3.79
N GLU A 416 -11.68 -23.07 -4.30
CA GLU A 416 -11.90 -23.69 -5.61
C GLU A 416 -11.44 -22.70 -6.68
N ILE A 417 -10.14 -22.70 -7.00
CA ILE A 417 -9.53 -21.92 -8.08
C ILE A 417 -10.24 -22.19 -9.43
N GLU A 418 -10.93 -23.33 -9.55
CA GLU A 418 -11.73 -23.72 -10.72
C GLU A 418 -12.99 -22.86 -10.97
N THR A 419 -13.50 -22.13 -9.97
CA THR A 419 -14.73 -21.32 -10.11
C THR A 419 -14.50 -19.89 -10.63
N LEU A 420 -13.24 -19.52 -10.93
CA LEU A 420 -12.84 -18.15 -11.27
C LEU A 420 -12.40 -17.96 -12.74
N GLN A 421 -12.93 -18.77 -13.67
CA GLN A 421 -12.77 -18.54 -15.11
C GLN A 421 -13.68 -17.45 -15.67
#